data_AF-A0A1M5A0A3-F1
#
_entry.id   AF-A0A1M5A0A3-F1
#
_cell.length_a   1.000
_cell.length_b   1.000
_cell.length_c   1.000
_cell.angle_alpha   90.00
_cell.angle_beta   90.00
_cell.angle_gamma   90.00
#
_symmetry.space_group_name_H-M   'P 1'
#
loop_
_entity.id
_entity.type
_entity.pdbx_description
1 polymer ?
#
loop_
_entity_poly.entity_id
_entity_poly.type
_entity_poly.pdbx_seq_one_letter_code
_entity_poly.pdbx_strand_id
1 'polypeptide(L)' 'MQEQLFTQALGLTPPWAVDSVSFRPDEGAIHFEVSCDTARLACPVCGAA' A
#
# COMPACT_ATOMS: atom_id res chain seq x y z
N MET A 1 10.60 -0.30 9.37
CA MET A 1 11.70 0.16 8.46
C MET A 1 11.73 -0.64 7.17
N GLN A 2 11.46 -1.95 7.20
CA GLN A 2 11.27 -2.77 6.00
C GLN A 2 10.05 -2.31 5.17
N GLU A 3 8.94 -1.96 5.82
CA GLU A 3 7.70 -1.63 5.10
C GLU A 3 7.83 -0.37 4.21
N GLN A 4 8.65 0.60 4.61
CA GLN A 4 8.91 1.80 3.80
C GLN A 4 9.66 1.49 2.50
N LEU A 5 10.55 0.49 2.51
CA LEU A 5 11.25 0.05 1.30
C LEU A 5 10.29 -0.64 0.33
N PHE A 6 9.40 -1.49 0.84
CA PHE A 6 8.37 -2.13 0.03
C PHE A 6 7.33 -1.14 -0.50
N THR A 7 6.92 -0.18 0.32
CA THR A 7 6.03 0.93 -0.09
C THR A 7 6.63 1.67 -1.28
N GLN A 8 7.92 2.02 -1.21
CA GLN A 8 8.63 2.68 -2.31
C GLN A 8 8.81 1.76 -3.53
N ALA A 9 9.17 0.49 -3.32
CA ALA A 9 9.38 -0.47 -4.40
C ALA A 9 8.09 -0.75 -5.20
N LEU A 10 6.94 -0.71 -4.52
CA LEU A 10 5.62 -0.83 -5.16
C LEU A 10 5.10 0.48 -5.75
N GLY A 11 5.83 1.59 -5.61
CA GLY A 11 5.44 2.91 -6.09
C GLY A 11 4.24 3.51 -5.34
N LEU A 12 3.97 3.04 -4.13
CA LEU A 12 2.90 3.57 -3.28
C LEU A 12 3.32 4.93 -2.72
N THR A 13 2.37 5.87 -2.73
CA THR A 13 2.55 7.23 -2.19
C THR A 13 1.51 7.50 -1.11
N PRO A 14 1.79 8.41 -0.16
CA PRO A 14 0.81 8.83 0.83
C PRO A 14 -0.54 9.19 0.17
N PRO A 15 -1.67 8.77 0.74
CA PRO A 15 -1.85 8.15 2.06
C PRO A 15 -1.67 6.62 2.09
N TRP A 16 -1.23 6.00 0.99
CA TRP A 16 -1.08 4.55 0.90
C TRP A 16 0.29 4.09 1.40
N ALA A 17 0.29 3.04 2.21
CA ALA A 17 1.50 2.42 2.74
C ALA A 17 1.33 0.90 2.92
N VAL A 18 2.43 0.16 2.87
CA VAL A 18 2.44 -1.26 3.26
C VAL A 18 2.41 -1.36 4.78
N ASP A 19 1.47 -2.12 5.33
CA ASP A 19 1.38 -2.42 6.77
C ASP A 19 2.09 -3.73 7.11
N SER A 20 1.96 -4.74 6.24
CA SER A 20 2.51 -6.06 6.52
C SER A 20 2.96 -6.77 5.24
N VAL A 21 3.99 -7.61 5.37
CA VAL A 21 4.52 -8.43 4.28
C VAL A 21 4.63 -9.87 4.77
N SER A 22 4.00 -10.80 4.06
CA SER A 22 3.98 -12.22 4.40
C SER A 22 4.41 -13.04 3.19
N PHE A 23 5.49 -13.82 3.32
CA PHE A 23 5.86 -14.78 2.29
C PHE A 23 5.16 -16.12 2.55
N ARG A 24 4.39 -16.59 1.56
CA ARG A 24 3.68 -17.87 1.60
C ARG A 24 4.34 -18.84 0.62
N PRO A 25 5.32 -19.64 1.08
CA PRO A 25 6.09 -20.52 0.19
C PRO A 25 5.22 -21.60 -0.45
N ASP A 26 4.21 -22.11 0.27
CA ASP A 26 3.26 -23.10 -0.26
C ASP A 26 2.45 -22.57 -1.45
N GLU A 27 2.22 -21.26 -1.50
CA GLU A 27 1.53 -20.57 -2.60
C GLU A 27 2.50 -19.99 -3.63
N GLY A 28 3.82 -20.01 -3.36
CA GLY A 28 4.83 -19.35 -4.19
C GLY A 28 4.64 -17.83 -4.29
N ALA A 29 4.05 -17.20 -3.28
CA ALA A 29 3.60 -15.81 -3.35
C ALA A 29 4.07 -14.97 -2.16
N ILE A 30 4.31 -13.68 -2.42
CA ILE A 30 4.51 -12.66 -1.37
C ILE A 30 3.22 -11.85 -1.28
N HIS A 31 2.61 -11.84 -0.10
CA HIS A 31 1.41 -11.09 0.21
C HIS A 31 1.80 -9.77 0.86
N PHE A 32 1.31 -8.67 0.29
CA PHE A 32 1.48 -7.32 0.81
C PHE A 32 0.13 -6.80 1.28
N GLU A 33 0.03 -6.45 2.55
CA GLU A 33 -1.13 -5.75 3.09
C GLU A 33 -0.87 -4.25 3.01
N VAL A 34 -1.83 -3.52 2.44
CA VAL A 34 -1.70 -2.09 2.18
C VAL A 34 -2.91 -1.38 2.79
N SER A 35 -2.67 -0.35 3.59
CA SER A 35 -3.72 0.53 4.11
C SER A 35 -3.65 1.92 3.49
N CYS A 36 -4.78 2.62 3.64
CA CYS A 36 -4.93 4.03 3.32
C CYS A 36 -5.26 4.76 4.62
N ASP A 37 -4.34 5.61 5.08
CA ASP A 37 -4.52 6.38 6.32
C ASP A 37 -5.48 7.58 6.14
N THR A 38 -6.18 7.68 5.02
CA THR A 38 -7.15 8.75 4.77
C THR A 38 -8.58 8.23 4.66
N ALA A 39 -9.49 8.93 5.34
CA ALA A 39 -10.92 8.62 5.32
C ALA A 39 -11.61 9.06 4.01
N ARG A 40 -11.02 10.00 3.26
CA ARG A 40 -11.58 10.51 2.02
C ARG A 40 -10.50 10.86 1.01
N LEU A 41 -10.57 10.20 -0.14
CA LEU A 41 -9.70 10.49 -1.28
C LEU A 41 -10.37 11.53 -2.18
N ALA A 42 -9.55 12.38 -2.80
CA ALA A 42 -10.04 13.30 -3.82
C ALA A 42 -10.66 12.52 -4.99
N CYS A 43 -11.79 13.00 -5.49
CA CYS A 43 -12.44 12.42 -6.65
C CYS A 43 -11.49 12.46 -7.86
N PRO A 44 -11.22 11.32 -8.54
CA PRO A 44 -10.30 11.31 -9.68
C PRO A 44 -10.82 12.09 -10.90
N VAL A 45 -12.11 12.47 -10.91
CA VAL A 45 -12.75 13.19 -12.02
C VAL A 45 -12.72 14.70 -11.82
N CYS A 46 -12.99 15.17 -10.60
CA CYS A 46 -13.14 16.62 -10.32
C CYS A 46 -12.24 17.16 -9.21
N GLY A 47 -11.47 16.30 -8.53
CA GLY A 47 -10.57 16.69 -7.44
C GLY A 47 -11.28 17.05 -6.12
N ALA A 48 -12.62 16.90 -6.05
CA ALA A 48 -13.35 17.18 -4.81
C ALA A 48 -13.01 16.15 -3.73
N ALA A 49 -12.61 16.64 -2.55
CA ALA A 49 -12.29 15.85 -1.36
C ALA A 49 -13.32 16.02 -0.25
#